data_AF-A0A1M3PP00-F1
#
_entry.id   AF-A0A1M3PP00-F1
#
_cell.length_a   1.000
_cell.length_b   1.000
_cell.length_c   1.000
_cell.angle_alpha   90.00
_cell.angle_beta   90.00
_cell.angle_gamma   90.00
#
_symmetry.space_group_name_H-M   'P 1'
#
loop_
_entity.id
_entity.type
_entity.pdbx_description
1 polymer ?
#
loop_
_entity_poly.entity_id
_entity_poly.type
_entity_poly.pdbx_seq_one_letter_code
_entity_poly.pdbx_strand_id
1 'polypeptide(L)'
;MPSIRNSVDRLAAWLAGRSYVTLRFTVHQRLAPIVEPLIERLLPFDDDGETYRCSISQWTLNERPVLHTHRGIISTLRVDGPLQNAGGTCLPLGGLIEAPHVTAHLDPIAARRLDSRLQDAIDEVIQNWIVEHGLYDQPRQRREIDRPGADREAKRIIAAWVSDTTADTSRAASREGADHV
;
A
#
# COMPACT_ATOMS: atom_id res chain seq x y z
N MET A 1 8.61 12.71 -7.81
CA MET A 1 7.82 13.78 -7.14
C MET A 1 6.44 13.89 -7.75
N PRO A 2 5.39 13.46 -7.05
CA PRO A 2 4.04 13.98 -7.27
C PRO A 2 3.35 14.24 -5.91
N SER A 3 3.34 15.49 -5.41
CA SER A 3 2.71 15.78 -4.11
C SER A 3 1.88 17.07 -4.04
N ILE A 4 1.72 17.82 -5.15
CA ILE A 4 1.00 19.12 -5.10
C ILE A 4 -0.26 19.12 -5.98
N ARG A 5 -0.39 18.20 -6.95
CA ARG A 5 -1.59 18.15 -7.83
C ARG A 5 -2.84 17.56 -7.15
N ASN A 6 -2.69 16.63 -6.20
CA ASN A 6 -3.83 15.93 -5.60
C ASN A 6 -4.71 16.81 -4.69
N SER A 7 -4.14 17.84 -4.06
CA SER A 7 -4.88 18.67 -3.09
C SER A 7 -5.86 19.62 -3.76
N VAL A 8 -5.51 20.12 -4.94
CA VAL A 8 -6.35 21.05 -5.72
C VAL A 8 -7.50 20.31 -6.40
N ASP A 9 -7.23 19.10 -6.90
CA ASP A 9 -8.26 18.23 -7.50
C ASP A 9 -9.28 17.75 -6.44
N ARG A 10 -8.85 17.49 -5.20
CA ARG A 10 -9.74 17.15 -4.08
C ARG A 10 -10.68 18.29 -3.67
N LEU A 11 -10.19 19.53 -3.65
CA LEU A 11 -11.00 20.72 -3.35
C LEU A 11 -11.99 21.04 -4.48
N ALA A 12 -11.55 20.89 -5.74
CA ALA A 12 -12.43 21.05 -6.90
C ALA A 12 -13.51 19.96 -6.95
N ALA A 13 -13.18 18.70 -6.66
CA ALA A 13 -14.14 17.60 -6.58
C ALA A 13 -15.13 17.75 -5.41
N TRP A 14 -14.68 18.27 -4.26
CA TRP A 14 -15.56 18.55 -3.12
C TRP A 14 -16.57 19.68 -3.40
N LEU A 15 -16.16 20.69 -4.17
CA LEU A 15 -17.01 21.82 -4.58
C LEU A 15 -17.92 21.52 -5.79
N ALA A 16 -17.55 20.56 -6.66
CA ALA A 16 -18.20 20.34 -7.96
C ALA A 16 -19.32 19.28 -8.01
N GLY A 17 -19.74 18.71 -6.89
CA GLY A 17 -21.10 18.17 -6.80
C GLY A 17 -21.24 16.73 -6.31
N ARG A 18 -22.23 16.57 -5.44
CA ARG A 18 -22.84 15.30 -5.01
C ARG A 18 -23.65 14.68 -6.17
N SER A 19 -23.02 14.41 -7.31
CA SER A 19 -23.65 13.67 -8.41
C SER A 19 -23.50 12.17 -8.14
N TYR A 20 -24.61 11.53 -7.78
CA TYR A 20 -24.66 10.07 -7.64
C TYR A 20 -24.97 9.45 -9.01
N VAL A 21 -24.22 8.42 -9.37
CA VAL A 21 -24.45 7.62 -10.57
C VAL A 21 -24.76 6.19 -10.14
N THR A 22 -25.79 5.60 -10.74
CA THR A 22 -26.14 4.19 -10.49
C THR A 22 -25.34 3.29 -11.42
N LEU A 23 -24.49 2.45 -10.84
CA LEU A 23 -23.79 1.37 -11.55
C LEU A 23 -24.60 0.07 -11.43
N ARG A 24 -24.71 -0.69 -12.53
CA ARG A 24 -25.39 -1.99 -12.57
C ARG A 24 -24.44 -3.05 -13.09
N PHE A 25 -24.33 -4.16 -12.38
CA PHE A 25 -23.46 -5.29 -12.72
C PHE A 25 -24.26 -6.60 -12.73
N THR A 26 -23.90 -7.51 -13.63
CA THR A 26 -24.40 -8.89 -13.63
C THR A 26 -23.29 -9.79 -13.15
N VAL A 27 -23.56 -10.58 -12.12
CA VAL A 27 -22.58 -11.48 -11.49
C VAL A 27 -23.17 -12.87 -11.35
N HIS A 28 -22.32 -13.89 -11.43
CA HIS A 28 -22.73 -15.25 -11.15
C HIS A 28 -23.20 -15.39 -9.69
N GLN A 29 -24.30 -16.10 -9.43
CA GLN A 29 -24.92 -16.18 -8.09
C GLN A 29 -23.93 -16.59 -6.99
N ARG A 30 -23.02 -17.53 -7.28
CA ARG A 30 -22.00 -17.98 -6.32
C ARG A 30 -20.93 -16.93 -5.99
N LEU A 31 -20.72 -15.96 -6.88
CA LEU A 31 -19.74 -14.89 -6.71
C LEU A 31 -20.34 -13.66 -6.05
N ALA A 32 -21.66 -13.45 -6.15
CA ALA A 32 -22.37 -12.32 -5.56
C ALA A 32 -21.98 -12.07 -4.08
N PRO A 33 -22.05 -13.04 -3.15
CA PRO A 33 -21.72 -12.80 -1.74
C PRO A 33 -20.23 -12.50 -1.49
N ILE A 34 -19.35 -12.80 -2.46
CA ILE A 34 -17.91 -12.52 -2.36
C ILE A 34 -17.62 -11.12 -2.91
N VAL A 35 -18.25 -10.75 -4.02
CA VAL A 35 -17.96 -9.51 -4.76
C VAL A 35 -18.70 -8.30 -4.18
N GLU A 36 -19.93 -8.48 -3.71
CA GLU A 36 -20.74 -7.41 -3.12
C GLU A 36 -20.00 -6.61 -2.03
N PRO A 37 -19.45 -7.22 -0.96
CA PRO A 37 -18.74 -6.47 0.08
C PRO A 37 -17.43 -5.82 -0.42
N LEU A 38 -16.81 -6.35 -1.49
CA LEU A 38 -15.63 -5.74 -2.09
C LEU A 38 -16.01 -4.45 -2.82
N ILE A 39 -17.09 -4.49 -3.60
CA ILE A 39 -17.61 -3.30 -4.28
C ILE A 39 -18.02 -2.26 -3.23
N GLU A 40 -18.77 -2.66 -2.20
CA GLU A 40 -19.19 -1.75 -1.13
C GLU A 40 -18.02 -1.05 -0.43
N ARG A 41 -16.85 -1.69 -0.29
CA ARG A 41 -15.64 -1.04 0.26
C ARG A 41 -14.99 -0.04 -0.69
N LEU A 42 -15.20 -0.18 -2.00
CA LEU A 42 -14.62 0.69 -3.02
C LEU A 42 -15.45 1.95 -3.30
N LEU A 43 -16.74 1.94 -2.95
CA LEU A 43 -17.69 3.02 -3.28
C LEU A 43 -17.60 4.28 -2.40
N PRO A 44 -17.30 4.21 -1.09
CA PRO A 44 -17.26 5.40 -0.23
C PRO A 44 -16.36 6.50 -0.81
N PHE A 45 -16.88 7.72 -0.84
CA PHE A 45 -16.14 8.91 -1.27
C PHE A 45 -15.49 9.60 -0.07
N ASP A 46 -14.64 8.85 0.61
CA ASP A 46 -13.84 9.25 1.75
C ASP A 46 -12.41 8.71 1.63
N ASP A 47 -11.56 8.99 2.63
CA ASP A 47 -10.16 8.57 2.64
C ASP A 47 -10.01 7.03 2.66
N ASP A 48 -10.95 6.30 3.28
CA ASP A 48 -10.95 4.84 3.32
C ASP A 48 -11.23 4.26 1.93
N GLY A 49 -12.33 4.69 1.29
CA GLY A 49 -12.66 4.27 -0.07
C GLY A 49 -11.59 4.63 -1.08
N GLU A 50 -10.96 5.81 -0.92
CA GLU A 50 -9.81 6.20 -1.73
C GLU A 50 -8.62 5.27 -1.53
N THR A 51 -8.30 4.93 -0.27
CA THR A 51 -7.23 3.99 0.05
C THR A 51 -7.48 2.62 -0.58
N TYR A 52 -8.72 2.11 -0.50
CA TYR A 52 -9.09 0.86 -1.16
C TYR A 52 -8.90 0.94 -2.68
N ARG A 53 -9.40 1.99 -3.35
CA ARG A 53 -9.22 2.17 -4.80
C ARG A 53 -7.75 2.29 -5.19
N CYS A 54 -6.95 3.04 -4.44
CA CYS A 54 -5.50 3.14 -4.67
C CYS A 54 -4.80 1.77 -4.53
N SER A 55 -5.19 0.95 -3.54
CA SER A 55 -4.56 -0.35 -3.28
C SER A 55 -4.70 -1.35 -4.45
N ILE A 56 -5.79 -1.22 -5.23
CA ILE A 56 -6.06 -2.08 -6.40
C ILE A 56 -5.90 -1.34 -7.73
N SER A 57 -5.44 -0.09 -7.73
CA SER A 57 -5.33 0.75 -8.94
C SER A 57 -4.55 0.09 -10.07
N GLN A 58 -3.55 -0.71 -9.73
CA GLN A 58 -2.77 -1.51 -10.68
C GLN A 58 -3.59 -2.56 -11.44
N TRP A 59 -4.74 -3.01 -10.93
CA TRP A 59 -5.56 -4.03 -11.59
C TRP A 59 -6.20 -3.52 -12.88
N THR A 60 -6.45 -2.22 -13.01
CA THR A 60 -7.05 -1.62 -14.20
C THR A 60 -6.02 -1.15 -15.22
N LEU A 61 -4.74 -1.09 -14.83
CA LEU A 61 -3.66 -0.56 -15.67
C LEU A 61 -2.82 -1.66 -16.34
N ASN A 62 -2.91 -2.90 -15.87
CA ASN A 62 -2.04 -3.99 -16.31
C ASN A 62 -2.77 -4.97 -17.23
N GLU A 63 -2.08 -5.38 -18.31
CA GLU A 63 -2.61 -6.35 -19.29
C GLU A 63 -2.83 -7.74 -18.67
N ARG A 64 -1.99 -8.13 -17.71
CA ARG A 64 -2.09 -9.38 -16.97
C ARG A 64 -2.56 -9.11 -15.54
N PRO A 65 -3.39 -10.00 -14.96
CA PRO A 65 -3.72 -9.93 -13.54
C PRO A 65 -2.45 -9.95 -12.68
N VAL A 66 -2.39 -9.07 -11.68
CA VAL A 66 -1.23 -8.98 -10.78
C VAL A 66 -1.44 -9.91 -9.59
N LEU A 67 -0.46 -10.76 -9.31
CA LEU A 67 -0.45 -11.61 -8.12
C LEU A 67 0.12 -10.86 -6.92
N HIS A 68 1.30 -10.27 -7.10
CA HIS A 68 2.02 -9.54 -6.07
C HIS A 68 2.70 -8.30 -6.67
N THR A 69 2.74 -7.23 -5.89
CA THR A 69 3.55 -6.04 -6.19
C THR A 69 4.44 -5.77 -4.99
N HIS A 70 5.75 -5.85 -5.19
CA HIS A 70 6.74 -5.42 -4.21
C HIS A 70 7.25 -4.04 -4.61
N ARG A 71 7.18 -3.09 -3.68
CA ARG A 71 7.51 -1.69 -3.96
C ARG A 71 8.55 -1.18 -2.96
N GLY A 72 9.72 -0.86 -3.46
CA GLY A 72 10.70 -0.02 -2.78
C GLY A 72 10.44 1.46 -3.05
N ILE A 73 11.34 2.32 -2.56
CA ILE A 73 11.23 3.78 -2.76
C ILE A 73 11.29 4.16 -4.24
N ILE A 74 12.18 3.50 -5.00
CA ILE A 74 12.47 3.81 -6.42
C ILE A 74 12.28 2.61 -7.35
N SER A 75 12.07 1.41 -6.80
CA SER A 75 11.99 0.18 -7.57
C SER A 75 10.68 -0.56 -7.29
N THR A 76 10.19 -1.26 -8.30
CA THR A 76 8.97 -2.07 -8.23
C THR A 76 9.23 -3.40 -8.91
N LEU A 77 8.81 -4.50 -8.27
CA LEU A 77 8.60 -5.78 -8.92
C LEU A 77 7.10 -6.07 -8.96
N ARG A 78 6.58 -6.31 -10.15
CA ARG A 78 5.23 -6.84 -10.39
C ARG A 78 5.34 -8.30 -10.80
N VAL A 79 4.57 -9.18 -10.15
CA VAL A 79 4.48 -10.60 -10.49
C VAL A 79 3.15 -10.86 -11.18
N ASP A 80 3.21 -11.38 -12.40
CA ASP A 80 2.06 -11.52 -13.28
C ASP A 80 1.45 -12.92 -13.17
N GLY A 81 0.13 -12.97 -13.00
CA GLY A 81 -0.67 -14.18 -13.03
C GLY A 81 -1.44 -14.37 -14.34
N PRO A 82 -2.37 -15.34 -14.38
CA PRO A 82 -2.71 -16.30 -13.32
C PRO A 82 -1.62 -17.34 -13.05
N LEU A 83 -1.58 -17.90 -11.83
CA LEU A 83 -0.67 -19.01 -11.49
C LEU A 83 -0.95 -20.24 -12.37
N GLN A 84 0.12 -20.84 -12.89
CA GLN A 84 0.08 -22.08 -13.67
C GLN A 84 0.62 -23.24 -12.85
N ASN A 85 -0.13 -24.34 -12.75
CA ASN A 85 0.37 -25.56 -12.13
C ASN A 85 1.28 -26.31 -13.11
N ALA A 86 2.56 -26.41 -12.78
CA ALA A 86 3.56 -27.15 -13.53
C ALA A 86 4.28 -28.13 -12.59
N GLY A 87 3.98 -29.43 -12.73
CA GLY A 87 4.65 -30.48 -11.96
C GLY A 87 4.47 -30.36 -10.44
N GLY A 88 3.27 -29.96 -9.98
CA GLY A 88 2.98 -29.78 -8.55
C GLY A 88 3.48 -28.45 -7.98
N THR A 89 4.02 -27.57 -8.83
CA THR A 89 4.44 -26.23 -8.43
C THR A 89 3.64 -25.17 -9.17
N CYS A 90 3.12 -24.19 -8.44
CA CYS A 90 2.47 -23.03 -9.03
C CYS A 90 3.53 -22.00 -9.46
N LEU A 91 3.54 -21.64 -10.75
CA LEU A 91 4.44 -20.65 -11.34
C LEU A 91 3.64 -19.42 -11.80
N PRO A 92 4.19 -18.19 -11.67
CA PRO A 92 3.61 -17.02 -12.31
C PRO A 92 3.77 -17.11 -13.83
N LEU A 93 3.03 -16.29 -14.58
CA LEU A 93 3.21 -16.18 -16.03
C LEU A 93 4.37 -15.25 -16.43
N GLY A 94 4.98 -14.58 -15.45
CA GLY A 94 6.13 -13.70 -15.63
C GLY A 94 6.14 -12.60 -14.59
N GLY A 95 6.83 -11.51 -14.92
CA GLY A 95 6.82 -10.30 -14.10
C GLY A 95 7.39 -9.11 -14.84
N LEU A 96 7.38 -7.97 -14.17
CA LEU A 96 7.96 -6.72 -14.64
C LEU A 96 8.77 -6.08 -13.50
N ILE A 97 10.03 -5.76 -13.78
CA ILE A 97 10.85 -4.91 -12.93
C ILE A 97 10.83 -3.49 -13.50
N GLU A 98 10.61 -2.52 -12.63
CA GLU A 98 10.77 -1.11 -12.92
C GLU A 98 11.69 -0.48 -11.87
N ALA A 99 12.74 0.21 -12.30
CA ALA A 99 13.63 1.00 -11.46
C ALA A 99 14.19 2.16 -12.31
N PRO A 100 14.93 3.13 -11.74
CA PRO A 100 15.52 4.18 -12.55
C PRO A 100 16.38 3.59 -13.67
N HIS A 101 16.04 3.94 -14.92
CA HIS A 101 16.70 3.46 -16.14
C HIS A 101 16.55 1.96 -16.43
N VAL A 102 15.70 1.23 -15.71
CA VAL A 102 15.47 -0.22 -15.91
C VAL A 102 13.99 -0.50 -16.01
N THR A 103 13.58 -1.06 -17.15
CA THR A 103 12.25 -1.67 -17.34
C THR A 103 12.47 -3.02 -18.00
N ALA A 104 12.19 -4.10 -17.30
CA ALA A 104 12.52 -5.45 -17.77
C ALA A 104 11.40 -6.45 -17.46
N HIS A 105 10.94 -7.14 -18.51
CA HIS A 105 10.05 -8.28 -18.35
C HIS A 105 10.84 -9.51 -17.89
N LEU A 106 10.25 -10.27 -16.99
CA LEU A 106 10.79 -11.51 -16.46
C LEU A 106 10.01 -12.69 -17.01
N ASP A 107 10.71 -13.76 -17.37
CA ASP A 107 10.10 -15.07 -17.60
C ASP A 107 9.54 -15.64 -16.27
N PRO A 108 8.65 -16.65 -16.34
CA PRO A 108 8.06 -17.30 -15.16
C PRO A 108 9.05 -17.73 -14.07
N ILE A 109 10.23 -18.24 -14.44
CA ILE A 109 11.22 -18.78 -13.51
C ILE A 109 11.98 -17.64 -12.84
N ALA A 110 12.39 -16.64 -13.61
CA ALA A 110 13.04 -15.44 -13.08
C ALA A 110 12.09 -14.67 -12.14
N ALA A 111 10.83 -14.50 -12.54
CA ALA A 111 9.81 -13.82 -11.74
C ALA A 111 9.60 -14.52 -10.39
N ARG A 112 9.42 -15.85 -10.40
CA ARG A 112 9.29 -16.63 -9.16
C ARG A 112 10.52 -16.52 -8.26
N ARG A 113 11.72 -16.68 -8.83
CA ARG A 113 12.96 -16.63 -8.03
C ARG A 113 13.14 -15.28 -7.35
N LEU A 114 12.84 -14.19 -8.04
CA LEU A 114 12.95 -12.86 -7.47
C LEU A 114 11.84 -12.58 -6.45
N ASP A 115 10.61 -13.00 -6.73
CA ASP A 115 9.48 -12.92 -5.78
C ASP A 115 9.79 -13.63 -4.47
N SER A 116 10.27 -14.88 -4.52
CA SER A 116 10.67 -15.62 -3.32
C SER A 116 11.79 -14.93 -2.55
N ARG A 117 12.82 -14.41 -3.23
CA ARG A 117 13.91 -13.67 -2.58
C ARG A 117 13.42 -12.41 -1.86
N LEU A 118 12.47 -11.69 -2.44
CA LEU A 118 11.89 -10.51 -1.81
C LEU A 118 11.01 -10.89 -0.61
N GLN A 119 10.23 -11.97 -0.72
CA GLN A 119 9.45 -12.48 0.41
C GLN A 119 10.36 -12.90 1.57
N ASP A 120 11.43 -13.66 1.29
CA ASP A 120 12.41 -14.05 2.31
C ASP A 120 13.03 -12.83 3.01
N ALA A 121 13.38 -11.79 2.25
CA ALA A 121 13.94 -10.56 2.79
C ALA A 121 12.93 -9.76 3.63
N ILE A 122 11.66 -9.73 3.23
CA ILE A 122 10.57 -9.11 4.01
C ILE A 122 10.39 -9.85 5.33
N ASP A 123 10.32 -11.19 5.28
CA ASP A 123 10.16 -12.02 6.46
C ASP A 123 11.33 -11.85 7.42
N GLU A 124 12.57 -11.83 6.94
CA GLU A 124 13.75 -11.58 7.75
C GLU A 124 13.68 -10.24 8.49
N VAL A 125 13.33 -9.15 7.78
CA VAL A 125 13.18 -7.82 8.39
C VAL A 125 12.09 -7.82 9.47
N ILE A 126 10.95 -8.46 9.20
CA ILE A 126 9.85 -8.54 10.17
C ILE A 126 10.27 -9.35 11.40
N GLN A 127 10.94 -10.50 11.22
CA GLN A 127 11.40 -11.32 12.33
C GLN A 127 12.43 -10.59 13.20
N ASN A 128 13.37 -9.89 12.57
CA ASN A 128 14.35 -9.09 13.31
C ASN A 128 13.67 -7.99 14.12
N TRP A 129 12.70 -7.28 13.53
CA TRP A 129 11.93 -6.27 14.25
C TRP A 129 11.17 -6.83 15.46
N ILE A 130 10.55 -8.01 15.30
CA ILE A 130 9.84 -8.71 16.37
C ILE A 130 10.78 -9.01 17.54
N VAL A 131 11.99 -9.49 17.25
CA VAL A 131 12.99 -9.84 18.27
C VAL A 131 13.55 -8.59 18.94
N GLU A 132 13.98 -7.59 18.16
CA GLU A 132 14.55 -6.33 18.67
C GLU A 132 13.61 -5.59 19.62
N HIS A 133 12.31 -5.67 19.37
CA HIS A 133 11.28 -4.97 20.16
C HIS A 133 10.58 -5.89 21.18
N GLY A 134 11.06 -7.13 21.37
CA GLY A 134 10.53 -8.06 22.36
C GLY A 134 9.04 -8.37 22.17
N LEU A 135 8.54 -8.40 20.93
CA LEU A 135 7.11 -8.54 20.68
C LEU A 135 6.57 -9.93 21.08
N TYR A 136 7.44 -10.93 21.24
CA TYR A 136 7.08 -12.24 21.78
C TYR A 136 6.68 -12.21 23.25
N ASP A 137 7.20 -11.25 24.02
CA ASP A 137 6.93 -11.12 25.46
C ASP A 137 5.63 -10.33 25.73
N GLN A 138 5.08 -9.70 24.69
CA GLN A 138 3.86 -8.91 24.80
C GLN A 138 2.60 -9.80 24.79
N PRO A 139 1.53 -9.40 25.48
CA PRO A 139 0.24 -10.08 25.38
C PRO A 139 -0.25 -10.09 23.93
N ARG A 140 -0.72 -11.26 23.47
CA ARG A 140 -1.30 -11.41 22.14
C ARG A 140 -2.48 -10.46 21.96
N GLN A 141 -2.40 -9.61 20.94
CA GLN A 141 -3.48 -8.70 20.57
C GLN A 141 -4.57 -9.45 19.79
N ARG A 142 -5.81 -8.94 19.85
CA ARG A 142 -6.90 -9.41 18.99
C ARG A 142 -6.64 -8.99 17.55
N ARG A 143 -7.16 -9.75 16.59
CA ARG A 143 -7.08 -9.39 15.16
C ARG A 143 -8.01 -8.24 14.82
N GLU A 144 -9.16 -8.20 15.50
CA GLU A 144 -10.13 -7.13 15.36
C GLU A 144 -9.64 -5.88 16.07
N ILE A 145 -9.70 -4.75 15.36
CA ILE A 145 -9.31 -3.44 15.89
C ILE A 145 -10.60 -2.64 16.17
N ASP A 146 -10.71 -2.05 17.36
CA ASP A 146 -11.71 -1.01 17.63
C ASP A 146 -11.32 0.26 16.87
N ARG A 147 -11.71 0.33 15.60
CA ARG A 147 -11.26 1.39 14.67
C ARG A 147 -11.48 2.80 15.21
N PRO A 148 -12.67 3.19 15.72
CA PRO A 148 -12.87 4.55 16.23
C PRO A 148 -11.89 4.95 17.34
N GLY A 149 -11.57 4.03 18.24
CA GLY A 149 -10.59 4.24 19.31
C GLY A 149 -9.16 4.26 18.78
N ALA A 150 -8.78 3.23 18.04
CA ALA A 150 -7.42 3.05 17.51
C ALA A 150 -7.02 4.16 16.53
N ASP A 151 -7.90 4.57 15.62
CA ASP A 151 -7.61 5.60 14.62
C ASP A 151 -7.45 6.98 15.28
N ARG A 152 -8.22 7.25 16.35
CA ARG A 152 -8.07 8.49 17.14
C ARG A 152 -6.72 8.51 17.86
N GLU A 153 -6.33 7.39 18.45
CA GLU A 153 -5.06 7.26 19.13
C GLU A 153 -3.88 7.36 18.16
N ALA A 154 -3.96 6.69 17.01
CA ALA A 154 -2.94 6.80 15.96
C ALA A 154 -2.76 8.25 15.49
N LYS A 155 -3.86 8.98 15.24
CA LYS A 155 -3.80 10.41 14.87
C LYS A 155 -3.16 11.27 15.96
N ARG A 156 -3.41 10.96 17.25
CA ARG A 156 -2.78 11.65 18.38
C ARG A 156 -1.28 11.41 18.42
N ILE A 157 -0.84 10.17 18.26
CA ILE A 157 0.58 9.79 18.22
C ILE A 157 1.30 10.48 17.05
N ILE A 158 0.68 10.45 15.85
CA ILE A 158 1.22 11.13 14.66
C ILE A 158 1.37 12.63 14.91
N ALA A 159 0.35 13.29 15.49
CA ALA A 159 0.40 14.72 15.78
C ALA A 159 1.52 15.06 16.76
N ALA A 160 1.69 14.28 17.83
CA ALA A 160 2.77 14.46 18.80
C ALA A 160 4.15 14.34 18.14
N TRP A 161 4.36 13.30 17.33
CA TRP A 161 5.63 13.08 16.64
C TRP A 161 5.99 14.23 15.67
N VAL A 162 5.01 14.77 14.95
CA VAL A 162 5.22 15.94 14.07
C VAL A 162 5.61 17.18 14.87
N SER A 163 4.96 17.42 16.02
CA SER A 163 5.30 18.54 16.91
C SER A 163 6.72 18.43 17.46
N ASP A 164 7.16 17.24 17.88
CA ASP A 164 8.51 17.04 18.41
C ASP A 164 9.58 17.21 17.31
N THR A 165 9.34 16.65 16.13
CA THR A 165 10.28 16.74 14.99
C THR A 165 10.45 18.19 14.49
N THR A 166 9.36 18.96 14.47
CA THR A 166 9.42 20.38 14.06
C THR A 166 10.08 21.26 15.13
N ALA A 167 9.88 20.95 16.41
CA ALA A 167 10.57 21.61 17.52
C ALA A 167 12.09 21.36 17.48
N ASP A 168 12.54 20.15 17.17
CA ASP A 168 13.97 19.84 17.05
C ASP A 168 14.61 20.49 15.81
N THR A 169 13.90 20.51 14.68
CA THR A 169 14.36 21.19 13.46
C THR A 169 14.53 22.71 13.67
N SER A 170 13.59 23.35 14.37
CA SER A 170 13.66 24.79 14.69
C SER A 170 14.74 25.14 15.72
N ARG A 171 15.02 24.25 16.69
CA ARG A 171 16.16 24.40 17.61
C ARG A 171 17.51 24.23 16.91
N ALA A 172 17.61 23.31 15.94
CA ALA A 172 18.82 23.14 15.13
C ALA A 172 19.11 24.39 14.28
N ALA A 173 18.10 24.91 13.58
CA ALA A 173 18.22 26.13 12.77
C ALA A 173 18.58 27.38 13.60
N SER A 174 18.13 27.45 14.85
CA SER A 174 18.43 28.58 15.76
C SER A 174 19.87 28.54 16.32
N ARG A 175 20.53 27.37 16.31
CA ARG A 175 21.93 27.23 16.74
C ARG A 175 22.92 27.57 15.63
N GLU A 176 22.59 27.27 14.38
CA GLU A 176 23.44 27.61 13.22
C GLU A 176 23.44 29.12 12.90
N GLY A 177 22.39 29.86 13.29
CA GLY A 177 22.34 31.32 13.13
C GLY A 177 23.14 32.14 14.15
N ALA A 178 23.73 31.51 15.17
CA ALA A 178 24.43 32.21 16.25
C ALA A 178 25.97 32.26 16.08
N ASP A 179 26.54 31.51 15.12
CA ASP A 179 28.00 31.43 14.87
C ASP A 179 28.50 32.42 13.79
N HIS A 180 27.72 33.47 13.50
CA HIS A 180 28.08 34.52 12.56
C HIS A 180 27.93 35.91 13.19
N VAL A 181 28.81 36.24 14.15
CA VAL A 181 29.08 37.64 14.59
C VAL A 181 30.58 37.82 14.80
#